data_AF-A0A1Y2G1E7-F1
#
_entry.id   AF-A0A1Y2G1E7-F1
#
_cell.length_a   1.000
_cell.length_b   1.000
_cell.length_c   1.000
_cell.angle_alpha   90.00
_cell.angle_beta   90.00
_cell.angle_gamma   90.00
#
_symmetry.space_group_name_H-M   'P 1'
#
loop_
_entity.id
_entity.type
_entity.pdbx_description
1 polymer ?
#
loop_
_entity_poly.entity_id
_entity_poly.type
_entity_poly.pdbx_seq_one_letter_code
_entity_poly.pdbx_strand_id
1 'polypeptide(L)'
;MSSKPTPPPRHGATPAEQQAYALAKLLANPDKPVYIPERPKDETGATKQLRAPREMMKNVQGSSAGAGSGEFHVYKQSRRREFERLKIMDEEEAYRSAAAGRRRPSDFGERLWSSLRVK
;
A
#
# COMPACT_ATOMS: atom_id res chain seq x y z
N MET A 1 -39.01 -1.09 0.25
CA MET A 1 -39.16 -2.31 -0.57
C MET A 1 -37.81 -3.04 -0.53
N SER A 2 -37.60 -3.94 0.43
CA SER A 2 -36.35 -4.68 0.55
C SER A 2 -36.38 -5.85 -0.44
N SER A 3 -35.50 -5.83 -1.44
CA SER A 3 -35.37 -6.93 -2.39
C SER A 3 -34.67 -8.11 -1.72
N LYS A 4 -35.10 -9.33 -2.07
CA LYS A 4 -34.50 -10.56 -1.53
C LYS A 4 -33.02 -10.64 -1.92
N PRO A 5 -32.13 -11.16 -1.04
CA PRO A 5 -30.71 -11.27 -1.34
C PRO A 5 -30.47 -12.18 -2.55
N THR A 6 -29.67 -11.69 -3.51
CA THR A 6 -29.28 -12.45 -4.71
C THR A 6 -28.37 -13.62 -4.32
N PRO A 7 -28.61 -14.84 -4.83
CA PRO A 7 -27.74 -15.99 -4.55
C PRO A 7 -26.34 -15.77 -5.15
N PRO A 8 -25.29 -16.34 -4.52
CA PRO A 8 -23.91 -16.19 -4.98
C PRO A 8 -23.69 -16.85 -6.36
N PRO A 9 -22.77 -16.31 -7.18
CA PRO A 9 -22.45 -16.89 -8.48
C PRO A 9 -21.85 -18.28 -8.32
N ARG A 10 -22.14 -19.16 -9.28
CA ARG A 10 -21.62 -20.54 -9.31
C ARG A 10 -20.12 -20.54 -9.66
N HIS A 11 -19.41 -21.62 -9.34
CA HIS A 11 -18.03 -21.80 -9.78
C HIS A 11 -17.97 -21.81 -11.32
N GLY A 12 -17.04 -21.04 -11.90
CA GLY A 12 -16.91 -20.87 -13.36
C GLY A 12 -17.80 -19.78 -13.98
N ALA A 13 -18.40 -18.90 -13.17
CA ALA A 13 -19.19 -17.78 -13.67
C ALA A 13 -18.39 -16.85 -14.60
N THR A 14 -19.05 -16.39 -15.66
CA THR A 14 -18.45 -15.46 -16.62
C THR A 14 -18.13 -14.11 -15.95
N PRO A 15 -17.17 -13.32 -16.47
CA PRO A 15 -16.88 -11.99 -15.92
C PRO A 15 -18.12 -11.09 -15.84
N ALA A 16 -19.02 -11.20 -16.82
CA ALA A 16 -20.28 -10.46 -16.85
C ALA A 16 -21.24 -10.87 -15.72
N GLU A 17 -21.34 -12.17 -15.42
CA GLU A 17 -22.16 -12.68 -14.31
C GLU A 17 -21.65 -12.21 -12.94
N GLN A 18 -20.33 -12.15 -12.77
CA GLN A 18 -19.72 -11.64 -11.53
C GLN A 18 -20.03 -10.15 -11.33
N GLN A 19 -19.95 -9.36 -12.40
CA GLN A 19 -20.31 -7.94 -12.37
C GLN A 19 -21.80 -7.75 -12.06
N ALA A 20 -22.67 -8.51 -12.72
CA ALA A 20 -24.12 -8.46 -12.49
C ALA A 20 -24.48 -8.79 -11.04
N TYR A 21 -23.82 -9.81 -10.44
CA TYR A 21 -24.00 -10.14 -9.02
C TYR A 21 -23.55 -9.02 -8.09
N ALA A 22 -22.39 -8.40 -8.36
CA ALA A 22 -21.90 -7.26 -7.56
C ALA A 22 -22.86 -6.06 -7.63
N LEU A 23 -23.40 -5.77 -8.82
CA LEU A 23 -24.41 -4.72 -9.01
C LEU A 23 -25.71 -5.03 -8.26
N ALA A 24 -26.23 -6.25 -8.38
CA ALA A 24 -27.43 -6.67 -7.68
C ALA A 24 -27.27 -6.54 -6.15
N LYS A 25 -26.09 -6.88 -5.62
CA LYS A 25 -25.76 -6.73 -4.20
C LYS A 25 -25.69 -5.28 -3.74
N LEU A 26 -25.14 -4.39 -4.55
CA LEU A 26 -25.07 -2.95 -4.27
C LEU A 26 -26.46 -2.31 -4.30
N LEU A 27 -27.28 -2.65 -5.29
CA LEU A 27 -28.62 -2.09 -5.48
C LEU A 27 -29.66 -2.63 -4.48
N ALA A 28 -29.37 -3.72 -3.77
CA ALA A 28 -30.26 -4.24 -2.73
C ALA A 28 -30.46 -3.26 -1.55
N ASN A 29 -29.48 -2.40 -1.26
CA ASN A 29 -29.55 -1.41 -0.18
C ASN A 29 -28.89 -0.09 -0.62
N PRO A 30 -29.63 0.79 -1.34
CA PRO A 30 -29.08 2.03 -1.88
C PRO A 30 -28.72 3.06 -0.79
N ASP A 31 -29.34 2.98 0.40
CA ASP A 31 -29.10 3.94 1.49
C ASP A 31 -27.77 3.72 2.22
N LYS A 32 -27.09 2.59 1.99
CA LYS A 32 -25.84 2.27 2.67
C LYS A 32 -24.66 2.94 1.96
N PRO A 33 -23.83 3.75 2.64
CA PRO A 33 -22.64 4.32 2.03
C PRO A 33 -21.67 3.20 1.61
N VAL A 34 -21.20 3.27 0.38
CA VAL A 34 -20.25 2.30 -0.19
C VAL A 34 -18.84 2.67 0.24
N TYR A 35 -18.13 1.71 0.83
CA TYR A 35 -16.71 1.87 1.14
C TYR A 35 -15.88 1.67 -0.14
N ILE A 36 -15.35 2.77 -0.67
CA ILE A 36 -14.34 2.74 -1.72
C ILE A 36 -12.98 2.76 -0.99
N PRO A 37 -12.13 1.72 -1.13
CA PRO A 37 -10.83 1.75 -0.51
C PRO A 37 -10.04 2.93 -1.07
N GLU A 38 -9.45 3.73 -0.18
CA GLU A 38 -8.51 4.75 -0.60
C GLU A 38 -7.38 4.07 -1.38
N ARG A 39 -6.87 4.76 -2.40
CA ARG A 39 -5.68 4.32 -3.12
C ARG A 39 -4.59 4.02 -2.07
N PRO A 40 -3.88 2.89 -2.17
CA PRO A 40 -2.78 2.59 -1.25
C PRO A 40 -1.85 3.81 -1.20
N LYS A 41 -1.73 4.42 -0.01
CA LYS A 41 -1.01 5.70 0.18
C LYS A 41 0.49 5.60 -0.08
N ASP A 42 1.00 4.40 -0.32
CA ASP A 42 2.38 4.15 -0.70
C ASP A 42 2.53 4.28 -2.22
N GLU A 43 2.45 5.51 -2.75
CA GLU A 43 2.86 5.80 -4.13
C GLU A 43 4.36 5.49 -4.37
N THR A 44 5.11 5.18 -3.31
CA THR A 44 6.52 4.75 -3.31
C THR A 44 6.72 3.23 -3.41
N GLY A 45 5.66 2.42 -3.45
CA GLY A 45 5.77 0.96 -3.64
C GLY A 45 6.15 0.15 -2.38
N ALA A 46 6.50 0.81 -1.28
CA ALA A 46 6.78 0.16 0.00
C ALA A 46 5.49 -0.17 0.76
N THR A 47 4.90 -1.33 0.47
CA THR A 47 3.68 -1.85 1.16
C THR A 47 3.84 -2.11 2.66
N LYS A 48 5.02 -1.85 3.23
CA LYS A 48 5.35 -2.15 4.63
C LYS A 48 6.07 -0.96 5.28
N GLN A 49 5.32 -0.04 5.87
CA GLN A 49 5.93 1.02 6.69
C GLN A 49 6.43 0.43 8.02
N LEU A 50 7.73 0.57 8.30
CA LEU A 50 8.29 0.24 9.60
C LEU A 50 7.83 1.27 10.64
N ARG A 51 7.51 0.79 11.85
CA ARG A 51 7.23 1.70 12.96
C ARG A 51 8.46 2.55 13.24
N ALA A 52 8.25 3.85 13.39
CA ALA A 52 9.30 4.80 13.76
C ALA A 52 10.07 4.32 15.01
N PRO A 53 11.41 4.49 15.03
CA PRO A 53 12.21 4.24 16.22
C PRO A 53 11.67 5.02 17.43
N ARG A 54 11.83 4.46 18.63
CA ARG A 54 11.50 5.19 19.86
C ARG A 54 12.58 6.23 20.13
N GLU A 55 12.17 7.47 20.37
CA GLU A 55 13.10 8.58 20.63
C GLU A 55 13.90 8.44 21.92
N MET A 56 13.27 7.88 22.97
CA MET A 56 13.93 7.67 24.27
C MET A 56 13.73 6.22 24.74
N MET A 57 14.84 5.51 24.93
CA MET A 57 14.86 4.23 25.64
C MET A 57 15.06 4.50 27.13
N LYS A 58 14.15 3.99 27.96
CA LYS A 58 14.18 4.23 29.42
C LYS A 58 15.11 3.27 30.17
N ASN A 59 15.64 2.26 29.48
CA ASN A 59 16.38 1.13 30.05
C ASN A 59 17.76 0.96 29.39
N VAL A 60 18.50 2.06 29.23
CA VAL A 60 19.88 2.03 28.71
C VAL A 60 20.82 1.66 29.86
N GLN A 61 21.40 0.46 29.78
CA GLN A 61 22.44 0.02 30.70
C GLN A 61 23.72 0.86 30.47
N GLY A 62 24.48 1.18 31.52
CA GLY A 62 25.70 1.98 31.40
C GLY A 62 26.73 1.38 30.46
N SER A 63 27.54 2.22 29.80
CA SER A 63 28.46 1.81 28.73
C SER A 63 29.54 0.80 29.15
N SER A 64 29.84 0.70 30.44
CA SER A 64 30.81 -0.24 31.02
C SER A 64 30.16 -1.47 31.66
N ALA A 65 28.83 -1.56 31.68
CA ALA A 65 28.14 -2.67 32.29
C ALA A 65 28.13 -3.87 31.32
N GLY A 66 28.43 -5.07 31.83
CA GLY A 66 28.58 -6.29 31.01
C GLY A 66 27.30 -6.72 30.29
N ALA A 67 27.43 -7.59 29.29
CA ALA A 67 26.29 -8.10 28.52
C ALA A 67 25.35 -8.95 29.41
N GLY A 68 24.13 -8.46 29.63
CA GLY A 68 23.07 -9.21 30.31
C GLY A 68 22.48 -10.30 29.43
N SER A 69 21.78 -11.27 30.03
CA SER A 69 21.14 -12.39 29.32
C SER A 69 20.08 -11.97 28.28
N GLY A 70 19.50 -10.77 28.44
CA GLY A 70 18.52 -10.21 27.51
C GLY A 70 19.14 -9.50 26.29
N GLU A 71 20.43 -9.18 26.32
CA GLU A 71 21.08 -8.35 25.29
C GLU A 71 21.09 -9.03 23.92
N PHE A 72 21.22 -10.36 23.90
CA PHE A 72 21.12 -11.15 22.66
C PHE A 72 19.76 -10.95 21.97
N HIS A 73 18.66 -10.93 22.74
CA HIS A 73 17.33 -10.73 22.17
C HIS A 73 17.13 -9.29 21.71
N VAL A 74 17.66 -8.30 22.42
CA VAL A 74 17.67 -6.90 21.99
C VAL A 74 18.34 -6.78 20.63
N TYR A 75 19.54 -7.37 20.48
CA TYR A 75 20.27 -7.40 19.22
C TYR A 75 19.51 -8.11 18.10
N LYS A 76 18.93 -9.29 18.38
CA LYS A 76 18.16 -10.04 17.38
C LYS A 76 16.98 -9.23 16.83
N GLN A 77 16.27 -8.50 17.70
CA GLN A 77 15.14 -7.68 17.30
C GLN A 77 15.58 -6.40 16.57
N SER A 78 16.65 -5.73 17.04
CA SER A 78 17.18 -4.53 16.39
C SER A 78 17.72 -4.85 15.00
N ARG A 79 18.48 -5.93 14.86
CA ARG A 79 19.02 -6.41 13.58
C ARG A 79 17.91 -6.75 12.59
N ARG A 80 16.84 -7.44 13.03
CA ARG A 80 15.68 -7.74 12.17
C ARG A 80 15.00 -6.46 11.67
N ARG A 81 14.76 -5.50 12.56
CA ARG A 81 14.17 -4.20 12.19
C ARG A 81 15.04 -3.44 11.21
N GLU A 82 16.35 -3.48 11.39
CA GLU A 82 17.30 -2.79 10.52
C GLU A 82 17.39 -3.41 9.12
N PHE A 83 17.36 -4.74 9.00
CA PHE A 83 17.30 -5.38 7.69
C PHE A 83 16.02 -5.07 6.93
N GLU A 84 14.88 -5.03 7.62
CA GLU A 84 13.62 -4.61 7.01
C GLU A 84 13.71 -3.16 6.54
N ARG A 85 14.40 -2.29 7.29
CA ARG A 85 14.58 -0.86 6.95
C ARG A 85 15.41 -0.67 5.70
N LEU A 86 16.56 -1.33 5.65
CA LEU A 86 17.44 -1.30 4.48
C LEU A 86 16.72 -1.84 3.24
N LYS A 87 16.02 -2.97 3.39
CA LYS A 87 15.26 -3.56 2.29
C LYS A 87 14.20 -2.61 1.72
N ILE A 88 13.47 -1.89 2.57
CA ILE A 88 12.48 -0.91 2.12
C ILE A 88 13.15 0.25 1.38
N MET A 89 14.26 0.78 1.90
CA MET A 89 14.99 1.86 1.22
C MET A 89 15.53 1.42 -0.13
N ASP A 90 16.09 0.21 -0.23
CA ASP A 90 16.58 -0.35 -1.49
C ASP A 90 15.43 -0.54 -2.50
N GLU A 91 14.26 -1.01 -2.05
CA GLU A 91 13.05 -1.15 -2.87
C GLU A 91 12.51 0.20 -3.36
N GLU A 92 12.51 1.22 -2.49
CA GLU A 92 12.10 2.59 -2.84
C GLU A 92 13.07 3.23 -3.84
N GLU A 93 14.38 3.04 -3.68
CA GLU A 93 15.40 3.50 -4.63
C GLU A 93 15.26 2.80 -6.00
N ALA A 94 15.03 1.48 -5.99
CA ALA A 94 14.76 0.71 -7.20
C ALA A 94 13.47 1.16 -7.89
N TYR A 95 12.40 1.43 -7.13
CA TYR A 95 11.16 1.95 -7.68
C TYR A 95 11.33 3.36 -8.25
N ARG A 96 12.02 4.24 -7.52
CA ARG A 96 12.28 5.63 -7.92
C ARG A 96 13.12 5.70 -9.18
N SER A 97 14.19 4.91 -9.27
CA SER A 97 15.03 4.83 -10.48
C SER A 97 14.25 4.28 -11.67
N ALA A 98 13.44 3.23 -11.48
CA ALA A 98 12.57 2.68 -12.52
C ALA A 98 11.43 3.64 -12.92
N ALA A 99 10.96 4.49 -12.02
CA ALA A 99 9.95 5.51 -12.29
C ALA A 99 10.55 6.72 -13.03
N ALA A 100 11.79 7.12 -12.73
CA ALA A 100 12.47 8.23 -13.40
C ALA A 100 12.64 8.00 -14.93
N GLY A 101 12.78 6.74 -15.36
CA GLY A 101 12.82 6.38 -16.79
C GLY A 101 11.44 6.28 -17.46
N ARG A 102 10.34 6.23 -16.69
CA ARG A 102 8.98 6.17 -17.22
C ARG A 102 8.44 7.57 -17.40
N ARG A 103 8.28 8.02 -18.65
CA ARG A 103 7.57 9.28 -18.95
C ARG A 103 6.21 9.25 -18.27
N ARG A 104 5.88 10.31 -17.50
CA ARG A 104 4.60 10.41 -16.81
C ARG A 104 3.50 10.44 -17.88
N PRO A 105 2.43 9.62 -17.77
CA PRO A 105 1.33 9.63 -18.74
C PRO A 105 0.68 11.02 -18.89
N SER A 106 0.77 11.87 -17.87
CA SER A 106 0.33 13.28 -17.91
C SER A 106 1.03 14.12 -18.98
N ASP A 107 2.29 13.79 -19.32
CA ASP A 107 3.10 14.55 -20.27
C ASP A 107 2.70 14.29 -21.75
N PHE A 108 1.83 13.30 -21.98
CA PHE A 108 1.31 12.96 -23.30
C PHE A 108 0.17 13.90 -23.74
N GLY A 109 -0.68 14.33 -22.79
CA GLY A 109 -1.83 15.19 -23.07
C GLY A 109 -1.47 16.64 -23.40
N GLU A 110 -0.43 17.19 -22.77
CA GLU A 110 -0.06 18.61 -22.95
C GLU A 110 0.55 18.91 -24.32
N ARG A 111 1.28 17.96 -24.93
CA ARG A 111 1.89 18.17 -26.25
C ARG A 111 0.87 18.16 -27.39
N LEU A 112 -0.16 17.31 -27.28
CA LEU A 112 -1.22 17.22 -28.28
C LEU A 112 -2.17 18.42 -28.25
N TRP A 113 -2.43 18.98 -27.07
CA TRP A 113 -3.25 20.19 -26.95
C TRP A 113 -2.48 21.48 -27.23
N SER A 114 -1.16 21.52 -26.96
CA SER A 114 -0.30 22.65 -27.31
C SER A 114 -0.10 22.79 -28.82
N SER A 115 -0.06 21.69 -29.60
CA SER A 115 0.04 21.77 -31.07
C SER A 115 -1.29 22.13 -31.74
N LEU A 116 -2.40 22.13 -31.00
CA LEU A 116 -3.74 22.45 -31.52
C LEU A 116 -4.18 23.89 -31.19
N ARG A 117 -3.38 24.66 -30.43
CA ARG A 117 -3.65 26.06 -30.04
C ARG A 117 -2.64 27.04 -30.64
N VAL A 118 -2.25 26.83 -31.90
CA VAL A 118 -1.59 27.86 -32.72
C VAL A 118 -2.16 27.73 -34.14
N LYS A 119 -3.32 28.34 -34.36
CA LYS A 119 -3.79 28.72 -35.69
C LYS A 119 -4.78 29.86 -35.55
#